data_AF-A0A2E6RBV8-F1
#
_entry.id   AF-A0A2E6RBV8-F1
#
_cell.length_a   1.000
_cell.length_b   1.000
_cell.length_c   1.000
_cell.angle_alpha   90.00
_cell.angle_beta   90.00
_cell.angle_gamma   90.00
#
_symmetry.space_group_name_H-M   'P 1'
#
loop_
_entity.id
_entity.type
_entity.pdbx_description
1 polymer ?
#
loop_
_entity_poly.entity_id
_entity_poly.type
_entity_poly.pdbx_seq_one_letter_code
_entity_poly.pdbx_strand_id
1 'polypeptide(L)'
;MIDENELAHSFGTGLDLIAVTHWPEERAEEELWLSIYGLKPTDWRLRRRLKDYQAVDEQGGLKYRKYRGDYYPIYDLPKQIGYLQKNRHYGVWTGAAWVSPDVASDMLTMLLHIEAPYLALHEIRISRKRGIVRISLQTNDPAEE
;
A
#
# COMPACT_ATOMS: atom_id res chain seq x y z
N MET A 1 -24.32 4.39 24.49
CA MET A 1 -23.68 5.71 24.67
C MET A 1 -23.34 6.16 23.26
N ILE A 2 -24.04 7.18 22.75
CA ILE A 2 -23.77 7.72 21.42
C ILE A 2 -22.51 8.56 21.57
N ASP A 3 -21.47 8.28 20.78
CA ASP A 3 -20.28 9.14 20.75
C ASP A 3 -20.67 10.42 19.99
N GLU A 4 -20.82 11.53 20.72
CA GLU A 4 -21.17 12.83 20.12
C GLU A 4 -20.10 13.35 19.15
N ASN A 5 -18.93 12.71 19.07
CA ASN A 5 -17.89 13.01 18.09
C ASN A 5 -17.97 12.15 16.81
N GLU A 6 -18.94 11.22 16.73
CA GLU A 6 -19.13 10.42 15.53
C GLU A 6 -19.70 11.27 14.38
N LEU A 7 -19.13 11.11 13.18
CA LEU A 7 -19.59 11.86 12.01
C LEU A 7 -21.03 11.46 11.64
N ALA A 8 -21.91 12.44 11.51
CA ALA A 8 -23.31 12.23 11.08
C ALA A 8 -23.41 11.57 9.69
N HIS A 9 -22.40 11.74 8.84
CA HIS A 9 -22.25 11.06 7.56
C HIS A 9 -20.81 10.57 7.38
N SER A 10 -20.64 9.39 6.80
CA SER A 10 -19.33 8.86 6.44
C SER A 10 -19.35 8.29 5.03
N PHE A 11 -18.31 8.60 4.26
CA PHE A 11 -18.12 8.14 2.90
C PHE A 11 -16.81 7.35 2.81
N GLY A 12 -16.78 6.37 1.92
CA GLY A 12 -15.60 5.55 1.66
C GLY A 12 -15.49 5.25 0.17
N THR A 13 -14.26 5.13 -0.30
CA THR A 13 -13.96 4.75 -1.69
C THR A 13 -13.31 3.38 -1.65
N GLY A 14 -13.82 2.45 -2.44
CA GLY A 14 -13.27 1.12 -2.60
C GLY A 14 -13.30 0.73 -4.07
N LEU A 15 -12.30 -0.01 -4.51
CA LEU A 15 -12.23 -0.55 -5.86
C LEU A 15 -11.63 -1.96 -5.81
N ASP A 16 -12.26 -2.86 -6.55
CA ASP A 16 -11.83 -4.24 -6.72
C ASP A 16 -11.31 -4.41 -8.14
N LEU A 17 -10.06 -4.85 -8.25
CA LEU A 17 -9.37 -5.05 -9.51
C LEU A 17 -9.12 -6.54 -9.72
N ILE A 18 -9.37 -6.96 -10.96
CA ILE A 18 -8.89 -8.24 -11.48
C ILE A 18 -7.84 -7.90 -12.53
N ALA A 19 -6.64 -8.44 -12.35
CA ALA A 19 -5.51 -8.21 -13.22
C ALA A 19 -4.83 -9.53 -13.57
N VAL A 20 -4.19 -9.57 -14.73
CA VAL A 20 -3.29 -10.66 -15.14
C VAL A 20 -1.87 -10.19 -14.93
N THR A 21 -1.06 -11.01 -14.27
CA THR A 21 0.33 -10.68 -13.98
C THR A 21 1.18 -10.84 -15.24
N HIS A 22 1.93 -9.82 -15.62
CA HIS A 22 2.89 -9.90 -16.73
C HIS A 22 4.34 -10.06 -16.26
N TRP A 23 4.66 -9.51 -15.09
CA TRP A 23 5.99 -9.56 -14.48
C TRP A 23 5.86 -9.76 -12.95
N PRO A 24 6.78 -10.49 -12.30
CA PRO A 24 7.93 -11.20 -12.89
C PRO A 24 7.53 -12.45 -13.66
N GLU A 25 8.40 -12.92 -14.56
CA GLU A 25 8.13 -14.06 -15.46
C GLU A 25 7.65 -15.31 -14.73
N GLU A 26 8.12 -15.55 -13.50
CA GLU A 26 7.71 -16.73 -12.72
C GLU A 26 6.24 -16.70 -12.28
N ARG A 27 5.59 -15.54 -12.39
CA ARG A 27 4.18 -15.31 -12.08
C ARG A 27 3.39 -14.85 -13.30
N ALA A 28 3.99 -14.87 -14.50
CA ALA A 28 3.30 -14.47 -15.71
C ALA A 28 2.02 -15.30 -15.90
N GLU A 29 0.97 -14.65 -16.41
CA GLU A 29 -0.36 -15.21 -16.63
C GLU A 29 -1.14 -15.58 -15.36
N GLU A 30 -0.57 -15.39 -14.16
CA GLU A 30 -1.30 -15.60 -12.91
C GLU A 30 -2.31 -14.47 -12.66
N GLU A 31 -3.54 -14.85 -12.32
CA GLU A 31 -4.60 -13.90 -11.96
C GLU A 31 -4.39 -13.33 -10.55
N LEU A 32 -4.64 -12.03 -10.44
CA LEU A 32 -4.56 -11.24 -9.22
C LEU A 32 -5.89 -10.53 -8.97
N TRP A 33 -6.48 -10.77 -7.80
CA TRP A 33 -7.63 -10.05 -7.29
C TRP A 33 -7.17 -9.12 -6.17
N LEU A 34 -7.38 -7.82 -6.35
CA LEU A 34 -6.90 -6.81 -5.43
C LEU A 34 -7.99 -5.84 -5.04
N SER A 35 -8.29 -5.77 -3.74
CA SER A 35 -9.16 -4.76 -3.17
C SER A 35 -8.35 -3.56 -2.67
N ILE A 36 -8.65 -2.37 -3.16
CA ILE A 36 -8.00 -1.12 -2.73
C ILE A 36 -9.03 -0.29 -2.00
N TYR A 37 -8.71 0.07 -0.77
CA TYR A 37 -9.56 0.85 0.12
C TYR A 37 -8.96 2.23 0.36
N GLY A 38 -9.75 3.27 0.08
CA GLY A 38 -9.49 4.62 0.55
C GLY A 38 -9.70 4.68 2.06
N LEU A 39 -8.63 5.01 2.78
CA LEU A 39 -8.70 5.23 4.22
C LEU A 39 -9.55 6.46 4.53
N LYS A 40 -10.21 6.45 5.70
CA LYS A 40 -10.83 7.68 6.20
C LYS A 40 -9.73 8.73 6.39
N PRO A 41 -9.96 10.02 6.09
CA PRO A 41 -8.98 11.08 6.38
C PRO A 41 -8.57 11.15 7.86
N THR A 42 -9.42 10.62 8.74
CA THR A 42 -9.18 10.51 10.18
C THR A 42 -8.31 9.31 10.58
N ASP A 43 -8.03 8.38 9.66
CA ASP A 43 -7.23 7.19 9.93
C ASP A 43 -5.80 7.59 10.34
N TRP A 44 -5.35 7.03 11.46
CA TRP A 44 -4.05 7.35 12.04
C TRP A 44 -2.89 7.04 11.10
N ARG A 45 -3.05 6.09 10.16
CA ARG A 45 -2.03 5.74 9.16
C ARG A 45 -1.76 6.88 8.18
N LEU A 46 -2.78 7.68 7.87
CA LEU A 46 -2.63 8.86 7.00
C LEU A 46 -2.06 10.08 7.74
N ARG A 47 -2.19 10.12 9.07
CA ARG A 47 -1.78 11.26 9.90
C ARG A 47 -0.32 11.19 10.37
N ARG A 48 0.30 10.00 10.27
CA ARG A 48 1.71 9.78 10.63
C ARG A 48 2.64 10.57 9.72
N ARG A 49 3.59 11.27 10.32
CA ARG A 49 4.69 11.97 9.65
C ARG A 49 5.97 11.17 9.81
N LEU A 50 6.99 11.48 9.00
CA LEU A 50 8.30 10.83 9.07
C LEU A 50 8.88 10.81 10.51
N LYS A 51 8.72 11.90 11.26
CA LYS A 51 9.15 11.99 12.67
C LYS A 51 8.52 10.93 13.58
N ASP A 52 7.29 10.50 13.28
CA ASP A 52 6.56 9.51 14.07
C ASP A 52 7.02 8.07 13.80
N TYR A 53 7.98 7.92 12.87
CA TYR A 53 8.65 6.67 12.53
C TYR A 53 10.12 6.67 12.96
N GLN A 54 10.60 7.66 13.72
CA GLN A 54 11.97 7.61 14.21
C GLN A 54 12.12 6.40 15.14
N ALA A 55 13.11 5.55 14.82
CA ALA A 55 13.37 4.33 15.55
C ALA A 55 13.74 4.66 17.00
N VAL A 56 13.29 3.81 17.92
CA VAL A 56 13.61 3.91 19.33
C VAL A 56 14.52 2.76 19.77
N ASP A 57 15.35 3.02 20.79
CA ASP A 57 16.12 1.99 21.49
C ASP A 57 15.27 1.25 22.53
N GLU A 58 15.89 0.29 23.22
CA GLU A 58 15.24 -0.55 24.23
C GLU A 58 14.73 0.26 25.44
N GLN A 59 15.22 1.49 25.62
CA GLN A 59 14.86 2.40 26.71
C GLN A 59 13.86 3.48 26.24
N GLY A 60 13.43 3.44 24.97
CA GLY A 60 12.52 4.42 24.38
C GLY A 60 13.20 5.71 23.88
N GLY A 61 14.54 5.77 23.90
CA GLY A 61 15.31 6.88 23.35
C GLY A 61 15.33 6.88 21.82
N LEU A 62 15.36 8.07 21.21
CA LEU A 62 15.42 8.21 19.75
C LEU A 62 16.78 7.74 19.21
N LYS A 63 16.76 6.87 18.19
CA LYS A 63 17.97 6.37 17.54
C LYS A 63 18.49 7.34 16.50
N TYR A 64 19.81 7.47 16.49
CA TYR A 64 20.59 8.22 15.51
C TYR A 64 21.76 7.37 15.02
N ARG A 65 22.11 7.52 13.75
CA ARG A 65 23.33 6.99 13.14
C ARG A 65 24.35 8.11 13.07
N LYS A 66 25.55 7.88 13.61
CA LYS A 66 26.68 8.79 13.44
C LYS A 66 27.32 8.56 12.06
N TYR A 67 27.49 9.63 11.29
CA TYR A 67 28.17 9.57 9.99
C TYR A 67 28.95 10.88 9.76
N ARG A 68 30.26 10.76 9.48
CA ARG A 68 31.18 11.90 9.27
C ARG A 68 31.14 12.99 10.36
N GLY A 69 30.88 12.59 11.61
CA GLY A 69 30.81 13.51 12.75
C GLY A 69 29.39 13.99 13.07
N ASP A 70 28.46 13.90 12.13
CA ASP A 70 27.06 14.31 12.30
C ASP A 70 26.16 13.15 12.75
N TYR A 71 25.02 13.50 13.34
CA TYR A 71 24.00 12.56 13.79
C TYR A 71 22.76 12.63 12.89
N TYR A 72 22.42 11.51 12.27
CA TYR A 72 21.26 11.38 11.40
C TYR A 72 20.20 10.49 12.04
N PRO A 73 18.92 10.91 12.10
CA PRO A 73 17.85 10.08 12.66
C PRO A 73 17.69 8.78 11.87
N ILE A 74 17.47 7.68 12.59
CA ILE A 74 17.15 6.39 11.98
C ILE A 74 15.62 6.26 11.99
N TYR A 75 15.00 5.93 10.86
CA TYR A 75 13.56 5.75 10.75
C TYR A 75 13.21 4.27 10.54
N ASP A 76 12.23 3.75 11.29
CA ASP A 76 11.56 2.46 11.07
C ASP A 76 10.21 2.73 10.38
N LEU A 77 10.28 2.88 9.06
CA LEU A 77 9.12 3.16 8.23
C LEU A 77 8.10 2.01 8.28
N PRO A 78 6.80 2.31 8.11
CA PRO A 78 5.79 1.28 8.07
C PRO A 78 6.09 0.34 6.90
N LYS A 79 6.19 -0.95 7.19
CA LYS A 79 6.75 -1.92 6.25
C LYS A 79 5.83 -2.18 5.04
N GLN A 80 4.53 -1.98 5.19
CA GLN A 80 3.54 -2.28 4.14
C GLN A 80 2.28 -1.42 4.28
N ILE A 81 1.66 -1.11 3.16
CA ILE A 81 0.32 -0.48 3.02
C ILE A 81 -0.78 -1.51 2.76
N GLY A 82 -0.42 -2.78 2.56
CA GLY A 82 -1.34 -3.85 2.20
C GLY A 82 -0.75 -5.23 2.38
N TYR A 83 -1.54 -6.26 2.10
CA TYR A 83 -1.10 -7.65 2.11
C TYR A 83 -1.43 -8.33 0.80
N LEU A 84 -0.68 -9.39 0.52
CA LEU A 84 -0.88 -10.24 -0.64
C LEU A 84 -0.70 -11.71 -0.22
N GLN A 85 -1.62 -12.56 -0.66
CA GLN A 85 -1.62 -13.99 -0.35
C GLN A 85 -2.08 -14.81 -1.55
N LYS A 86 -1.41 -15.94 -1.82
CA LYS A 86 -1.87 -16.88 -2.84
C LYS A 86 -2.95 -17.79 -2.26
N ASN A 87 -4.12 -17.81 -2.88
CA ASN A 87 -5.12 -18.82 -2.58
C ASN A 87 -4.72 -20.12 -3.27
N ARG A 88 -4.29 -21.11 -2.47
CA ARG A 88 -3.80 -22.40 -3.00
C ARG A 88 -4.87 -23.23 -3.69
N HIS A 89 -6.15 -23.02 -3.37
CA HIS A 89 -7.24 -23.82 -3.92
C HIS A 89 -7.61 -23.36 -5.34
N TYR A 90 -7.62 -22.05 -5.57
CA TYR A 90 -7.98 -21.47 -6.87
C TYR A 90 -6.78 -21.06 -7.72
N GLY A 91 -5.56 -21.10 -7.18
CA GLY A 91 -4.36 -20.64 -7.88
C GLY A 91 -4.24 -19.11 -8.00
N VAL A 92 -5.28 -18.36 -7.61
CA VAL A 92 -5.38 -16.90 -7.70
C VAL A 92 -4.65 -16.20 -6.55
N TRP A 93 -3.99 -15.09 -6.84
CA TRP A 93 -3.48 -14.18 -5.82
C TRP A 93 -4.58 -13.25 -5.34
N THR A 94 -4.74 -13.12 -4.02
CA THR A 94 -5.67 -12.17 -3.42
C THR A 94 -4.92 -11.20 -2.53
N GLY A 95 -5.30 -9.92 -2.58
CA GLY A 95 -4.67 -8.89 -1.79
C GLY A 95 -5.63 -7.79 -1.38
N ALA A 96 -5.20 -7.02 -0.38
CA ALA A 96 -5.84 -5.77 -0.04
C ALA A 96 -4.80 -4.70 0.26
N ALA A 97 -5.04 -3.48 -0.20
CA ALA A 97 -4.21 -2.32 0.07
C ALA A 97 -5.05 -1.15 0.61
N TRP A 98 -4.43 -0.37 1.50
CA TRP A 98 -5.02 0.83 2.07
C TRP A 98 -4.22 2.05 1.64
N VAL A 99 -4.90 2.96 0.96
CA VAL A 99 -4.31 4.18 0.38
C VAL A 99 -5.06 5.42 0.87
N SER A 100 -4.57 6.61 0.56
CA SER A 100 -5.38 7.81 0.77
C SER A 100 -6.62 7.76 -0.14
N PRO A 101 -7.75 8.36 0.29
CA PRO A 101 -8.96 8.36 -0.52
C PRO A 101 -8.77 9.10 -1.85
N ASP A 102 -7.86 10.09 -1.91
CA ASP A 102 -7.47 10.76 -3.17
C ASP A 102 -6.84 9.78 -4.15
N VAL A 103 -5.87 8.97 -3.70
CA VAL A 103 -5.23 7.95 -4.55
C VAL A 103 -6.25 6.92 -5.05
N ALA A 104 -7.17 6.46 -4.20
CA ALA A 104 -8.22 5.54 -4.64
C ALA A 104 -9.15 6.18 -5.69
N SER A 105 -9.46 7.47 -5.54
CA SER A 105 -10.32 8.21 -6.47
C SER A 105 -9.62 8.50 -7.80
N ASP A 106 -8.34 8.84 -7.77
CA ASP A 106 -7.50 9.01 -8.96
C ASP A 106 -7.38 7.70 -9.73
N MET A 107 -7.15 6.58 -9.03
CA MET A 107 -7.11 5.25 -9.64
C MET A 107 -8.45 4.89 -10.31
N LEU A 108 -9.57 5.13 -9.61
CA LEU A 108 -10.91 4.91 -10.18
C LEU A 108 -11.11 5.76 -11.44
N THR A 109 -10.69 7.02 -11.41
CA THR A 109 -10.78 7.93 -12.56
C THR A 109 -9.94 7.42 -13.73
N MET A 110 -8.71 6.97 -13.49
CA MET A 110 -7.84 6.40 -14.53
C MET A 110 -8.47 5.16 -15.17
N LEU A 111 -9.00 4.23 -14.37
CA LEU A 111 -9.65 3.00 -14.84
C LEU A 111 -10.88 3.27 -15.72
N LEU A 112 -11.55 4.41 -15.53
CA LEU A 112 -12.70 4.81 -16.34
C LEU A 112 -12.32 5.46 -17.68
N HIS A 113 -11.10 6.00 -17.82
CA HIS A 113 -10.71 6.81 -18.98
C HIS A 113 -9.62 6.18 -19.84
N ILE A 114 -8.84 5.24 -19.29
CA ILE A 114 -7.74 4.59 -19.98
C ILE A 114 -8.13 3.14 -20.24
N GLU A 115 -8.00 2.72 -21.50
CA GLU A 115 -8.18 1.32 -21.87
C GLU A 115 -6.95 0.52 -21.39
N ALA A 116 -7.18 -0.44 -20.50
CA ALA A 116 -6.19 -1.37 -19.97
C ALA A 116 -4.92 -0.71 -19.34
N PRO A 117 -5.04 0.04 -18.22
CA PRO A 117 -3.87 0.54 -17.51
C PRO A 117 -3.08 -0.60 -16.85
N TYR A 118 -1.77 -0.41 -16.71
CA TYR A 118 -0.88 -1.32 -16.01
C TYR A 118 -0.92 -1.07 -14.49
N LEU A 119 -0.98 -2.16 -13.72
CA LEU A 119 -0.89 -2.12 -12.26
C LEU A 119 0.52 -2.50 -11.82
N ALA A 120 1.28 -1.52 -11.31
CA ALA A 120 2.56 -1.77 -10.67
C ALA A 120 2.39 -2.00 -9.17
N LEU A 121 2.87 -3.15 -8.70
CA LEU A 121 2.83 -3.55 -7.30
C LEU A 121 4.23 -3.87 -6.81
N HIS A 122 4.71 -3.08 -5.85
CA HIS A 122 5.93 -3.40 -5.13
C HIS A 122 5.59 -4.19 -3.88
N GLU A 123 6.10 -5.41 -3.81
CA GLU A 123 5.90 -6.32 -2.70
C GLU A 123 7.20 -6.55 -1.92
N ILE A 124 7.06 -6.79 -0.62
CA ILE A 124 8.13 -7.32 0.22
C ILE A 124 7.70 -8.64 0.82
N ARG A 125 8.65 -9.56 0.98
CA ARG A 125 8.42 -10.82 1.68
C ARG A 125 8.72 -10.64 3.17
N ILE A 126 7.69 -10.70 4.01
CA ILE A 126 7.82 -10.71 5.47
C ILE A 126 7.51 -12.13 5.94
N SER A 127 8.55 -12.91 6.20
CA SER A 127 8.44 -14.34 6.57
C SER A 127 7.67 -15.15 5.50
N ARG A 128 6.52 -15.72 5.85
CA ARG A 128 5.65 -16.50 4.96
C ARG A 128 4.57 -15.67 4.25
N LYS A 129 4.48 -14.37 4.52
CA LYS A 129 3.48 -13.46 3.95
C LYS A 129 4.14 -12.45 3.01
N ARG A 130 3.37 -11.93 2.05
CA ARG A 130 3.79 -10.82 1.20
C ARG A 130 3.05 -9.55 1.65
N GLY A 131 3.79 -8.46 1.79
CA GLY A 131 3.28 -7.14 2.09
C GLY A 131 3.38 -6.25 0.87
N ILE A 132 2.34 -5.47 0.58
CA ILE A 132 2.35 -4.46 -0.49
C ILE A 132 2.97 -3.20 0.11
N VAL A 133 4.02 -2.66 -0.51
CA VAL A 133 4.70 -1.44 -0.07
C VAL A 133 4.25 -0.24 -0.88
N ARG A 134 4.07 -0.43 -2.19
CA ARG A 134 3.65 0.60 -3.11
C ARG A 134 2.72 0.01 -4.16
N ILE A 135 1.76 0.83 -4.57
CA ILE A 135 0.82 0.54 -5.63
C ILE A 135 0.70 1.76 -6.53
N SER A 136 0.63 1.55 -7.83
CA SER A 136 0.36 2.62 -8.81
C SER A 136 -0.29 2.04 -10.06
N LEU A 137 -1.20 2.82 -10.64
CA LEU A 137 -1.67 2.60 -12.01
C LEU A 137 -0.84 3.43 -12.97
N GLN A 138 -0.46 2.84 -14.09
CA GLN A 138 0.37 3.43 -15.13
C GLN A 138 -0.29 3.24 -16.49
N THR A 139 -0.10 4.21 -17.38
CA THR A 139 -0.60 4.14 -18.76
C THR A 139 0.39 3.45 -19.70
N ASN A 140 1.67 3.49 -19.34
CA ASN A 140 2.75 2.89 -20.11
C ASN A 140 3.16 1.57 -19.46
N ASP A 141 3.67 0.64 -20.25
CA ASP A 141 4.23 -0.60 -19.72
C ASP A 141 5.48 -0.27 -18.87
N PRO A 142 5.47 -0.59 -17.56
CA PRO A 142 6.63 -0.34 -16.70
C PRO A 142 7.89 -1.13 -17.09
N ALA A 143 7.81 -2.12 -17.98
CA ALA A 143 8.96 -2.82 -18.52
C ALA A 143 9.65 -2.06 -19.68
N GLU A 144 9.02 -1.01 -20.23
CA GLU A 144 9.54 -0.20 -21.33
C GLU A 144 10.17 1.14 -20.87
N GLU A 145 10.22 1.42 -19.56
CA GLU A 145 10.93 2.56 -18.95
C GLU A 145 12.36 2.20 -18.51
#